data_AF-A0A6V7ID50-F1
#
_entry.id   AF-A0A6V7ID50-F1
#
_cell.length_a   1.000
_cell.length_b   1.000
_cell.length_c   1.000
_cell.angle_alpha   90.00
_cell.angle_beta   90.00
_cell.angle_gamma   90.00
#
_symmetry.space_group_name_H-M   'P 1'
#
loop_
_entity.id
_entity.type
_entity.pdbx_description
1 polymer ?
#
loop_
_entity_poly.entity_id
_entity_poly.type
_entity_poly.pdbx_seq_one_letter_code
_entity_poly.pdbx_strand_id
1 'polypeptide(L)'
;SDLAGETAAALAATSLLFRDVDSEYSEECLRHARELYKFANTYRGLYHEAIRNAAQYYESTDYGDELAWAAAWLFKATNESKYLEDAEHHYQYFHLKERPNEFFYNKKVAGVQVLLGQLTGQFEYQNAARAFCDFSIKQQKRTPKGLVYIDKFGTLCHAANVAFLCLQAADYSSIGNPVEYREFAKQQIHYMLGGGGRSYVVGWGFNPPQQPHHAPSSCPNLPAPCGWPELTRKAPNPQILYGALVSGPDEADKFRDHREDYVYTEVTLDYNAGFTSALAGLLQLHVKRK
;
A
#
# COMPACT_ATOMS: atom_id res chain seq x y z
N SER A 1 13.77 13.31 3.32
CA SER A 1 14.41 12.06 2.86
C SER A 1 13.36 11.07 2.43
N ASP A 2 12.47 10.67 3.33
CA ASP A 2 11.13 10.11 3.08
C ASP A 2 10.54 10.41 1.69
N LEU A 3 10.09 11.64 1.42
CA LEU A 3 9.39 11.96 0.16
C LEU A 3 10.25 11.69 -1.09
N ALA A 4 11.52 12.11 -1.06
CA ALA A 4 12.44 11.91 -2.17
C ALA A 4 12.85 10.44 -2.33
N GLY A 5 12.96 9.70 -1.23
CA GLY A 5 13.24 8.26 -1.19
C GLY A 5 12.09 7.45 -1.78
N GLU A 6 10.86 7.69 -1.34
CA GLU A 6 9.68 7.02 -1.93
C GLU A 6 9.53 7.34 -3.42
N THR A 7 9.78 8.60 -3.82
CA THR A 7 9.76 8.98 -5.24
C THR A 7 10.86 8.26 -6.04
N ALA A 8 12.07 8.13 -5.46
CA ALA A 8 13.15 7.36 -6.07
C ALA A 8 12.81 5.87 -6.21
N ALA A 9 12.20 5.27 -5.18
CA ALA A 9 11.72 3.89 -5.22
C ALA A 9 10.68 3.68 -6.33
N ALA A 10 9.70 4.59 -6.44
CA ALA A 10 8.67 4.54 -7.46
C ALA A 10 9.24 4.65 -8.89
N LEU A 11 10.18 5.57 -9.12
CA LEU A 11 10.82 5.71 -10.44
C LEU A 11 11.75 4.53 -10.77
N ALA A 12 12.46 3.97 -9.78
CA ALA A 12 13.25 2.76 -9.97
C ALA A 12 12.35 1.56 -10.35
N ALA A 13 11.23 1.37 -9.65
CA ALA A 13 10.24 0.35 -9.99
C ALA A 13 9.62 0.58 -11.38
N THR A 14 9.33 1.83 -11.73
CA THR A 14 8.80 2.22 -13.05
C THR A 14 9.78 1.91 -14.17
N SER A 15 11.07 2.18 -13.98
CA SER A 15 12.10 1.84 -14.98
C SER A 15 12.10 0.34 -15.32
N LEU A 16 11.93 -0.54 -14.34
CA LEU A 16 11.81 -1.98 -14.56
C LEU A 16 10.58 -2.35 -15.39
N LEU A 17 9.45 -1.68 -15.17
CA LEU A 17 8.21 -1.94 -15.90
C LEU A 17 8.33 -1.55 -17.38
N PHE A 18 8.95 -0.40 -17.66
CA PHE A 18 9.04 0.15 -19.01
C PHE A 18 10.26 -0.33 -19.80
N ARG A 19 11.21 -1.03 -19.17
CA ARG A 19 12.49 -1.45 -19.79
C ARG A 19 12.34 -2.06 -21.18
N ASP A 20 11.35 -2.93 -21.37
CA ASP A 20 11.18 -3.69 -22.61
C ASP A 20 10.12 -3.08 -23.56
N VAL A 21 9.38 -2.04 -23.12
CA VAL A 21 8.27 -1.42 -23.86
C VAL A 21 8.61 -0.01 -24.32
N ASP A 22 9.33 0.76 -23.49
CA ASP A 22 9.79 2.12 -23.74
C ASP A 22 11.13 2.33 -23.01
N SER A 23 12.22 1.97 -23.70
CA SER A 23 13.56 2.00 -23.11
C SER A 23 14.03 3.43 -22.79
N GLU A 24 13.62 4.42 -23.59
CA GLU A 24 13.98 5.83 -23.38
C GLU A 24 13.32 6.35 -22.09
N TYR A 25 12.02 6.10 -21.92
CA TYR A 25 11.32 6.48 -20.69
C TYR A 25 11.83 5.71 -19.46
N SER A 26 12.17 4.43 -19.64
CA SER A 26 12.81 3.62 -18.59
C SER A 26 14.13 4.24 -18.13
N GLU A 27 15.00 4.65 -19.06
CA GLU A 27 16.28 5.31 -18.75
C GLU A 27 16.08 6.66 -18.07
N GLU A 28 15.09 7.45 -18.51
CA GLU A 28 14.73 8.72 -17.88
C GLU A 28 14.27 8.53 -16.43
N CYS A 29 13.39 7.56 -16.19
CA CYS A 29 12.93 7.20 -14.84
C CYS A 29 14.11 6.78 -13.96
N LEU A 30 14.98 5.91 -14.47
CA LEU A 30 16.12 5.41 -13.70
C LEU A 30 17.13 6.51 -13.38
N ARG A 31 17.39 7.43 -14.32
CA ARG A 31 18.25 8.60 -14.08
C ARG A 31 17.71 9.44 -12.92
N HIS A 32 16.43 9.79 -12.97
CA HIS A 32 15.81 10.58 -11.91
C HIS A 32 15.71 9.84 -10.57
N ALA A 33 15.49 8.52 -10.59
CA ALA A 33 15.53 7.70 -9.37
C ALA A 33 16.87 7.82 -8.65
N ARG A 34 17.99 7.78 -9.40
CA ARG A 34 19.34 7.91 -8.84
C ARG A 34 19.60 9.31 -8.29
N GLU A 35 19.17 10.34 -9.01
CA GLU A 35 19.31 11.75 -8.59
C GLU A 35 18.54 12.02 -7.29
N LEU A 36 17.28 11.58 -7.22
CA LEU A 36 16.42 11.74 -6.05
C LEU A 36 16.92 10.94 -4.84
N TYR A 37 17.38 9.70 -5.05
CA TYR A 37 17.96 8.92 -3.97
C TYR A 37 19.25 9.55 -3.45
N LYS A 38 20.14 10.03 -4.34
CA LYS A 38 21.34 10.75 -3.92
C LYS A 38 20.97 11.97 -3.08
N PHE A 39 19.97 12.75 -3.52
CA PHE A 39 19.46 13.89 -2.75
C PHE A 39 18.92 13.45 -1.37
N ALA A 40 18.04 12.45 -1.34
CA ALA A 40 17.42 11.93 -0.12
C ALA A 40 18.45 11.42 0.90
N ASN A 41 19.49 10.75 0.41
CA ASN A 41 20.54 10.13 1.21
C ASN A 41 21.61 11.14 1.68
N THR A 42 21.79 12.26 0.95
CA THR A 42 22.75 13.33 1.31
C THR A 42 22.13 14.32 2.29
N TYR A 43 20.88 14.72 2.05
CA TYR A 43 20.19 15.75 2.83
C TYR A 43 19.08 15.11 3.67
N ARG A 44 19.43 14.72 4.90
CA ARG A 44 18.57 13.97 5.82
C ARG A 44 17.55 14.88 6.52
N GLY A 45 16.31 14.43 6.61
CA GLY A 45 15.23 15.15 7.31
C GLY A 45 13.85 14.65 6.90
N LEU A 46 12.82 15.03 7.68
CA LEU A 46 11.43 14.70 7.39
C LEU A 46 10.85 15.74 6.41
N TYR A 47 10.17 15.31 5.34
CA TYR A 47 9.75 16.23 4.29
C TYR A 47 8.81 17.32 4.79
N HIS A 48 7.96 16.99 5.77
CA HIS A 48 6.98 17.92 6.32
C HIS A 48 7.64 19.04 7.15
N GLU A 49 8.91 18.91 7.57
CA GLU A 49 9.64 20.03 8.19
C GLU A 49 9.97 21.13 7.17
N ALA A 50 10.23 20.73 5.91
CA ALA A 50 10.44 21.63 4.79
C ALA A 50 9.10 22.11 4.18
N ILE A 51 8.11 21.22 4.09
CA ILE A 51 6.77 21.50 3.57
C ILE A 51 5.77 21.46 4.73
N ARG A 52 5.81 22.50 5.57
CA ARG A 52 5.13 22.54 6.89
C ARG A 52 3.64 22.22 6.88
N ASN A 53 2.91 22.66 5.85
CA ASN A 53 1.48 22.43 5.76
C ASN A 53 1.12 20.96 5.49
N ALA A 54 2.08 20.10 5.14
CA ALA A 54 1.82 18.70 4.88
C ALA A 54 1.66 17.87 6.17
N ALA A 55 2.20 18.34 7.30
CA ALA A 55 2.10 17.63 8.59
C ALA A 55 0.66 17.41 9.05
N GLN A 56 -0.28 18.29 8.68
CA GLN A 56 -1.69 18.12 9.05
C GLN A 56 -2.43 17.05 8.22
N TYR A 57 -1.82 16.53 7.14
CA TYR A 57 -2.44 15.58 6.22
C TYR A 57 -1.67 14.27 6.13
N TYR A 58 -0.36 14.36 5.89
CA TYR A 58 0.52 13.24 5.65
C TYR A 58 1.82 13.43 6.44
N GLU A 59 1.72 13.54 7.77
CA GLU A 59 2.91 13.64 8.62
C GLU A 59 3.81 12.41 8.43
N SER A 60 5.11 12.65 8.29
CA SER A 60 6.10 11.57 8.22
C SER A 60 6.62 11.25 9.62
N THR A 61 6.74 9.98 9.95
CA THR A 61 7.16 9.57 11.31
C THR A 61 8.63 9.16 11.39
N ASP A 62 9.19 8.71 10.28
CA ASP A 62 10.60 8.36 10.10
C ASP A 62 10.94 8.54 8.61
N TYR A 63 12.21 8.46 8.25
CA TYR A 63 12.66 8.42 6.86
C TYR A 63 13.66 7.28 6.58
N GLY A 64 14.12 6.59 7.63
CA GLY A 64 15.13 5.55 7.52
C GLY A 64 14.67 4.36 6.67
N ASP A 65 13.40 4.00 6.79
CA ASP A 65 12.78 2.94 6.01
C ASP A 65 12.57 3.33 4.55
N GLU A 66 12.24 4.57 4.21
CA GLU A 66 12.21 5.03 2.81
C GLU A 66 13.60 5.02 2.17
N LEU A 67 14.67 5.31 2.92
CA LEU A 67 16.03 5.23 2.40
C LEU A 67 16.44 3.78 2.10
N ALA A 68 16.16 2.85 3.02
CA ALA A 68 16.38 1.43 2.77
C ALA A 68 15.54 0.91 1.60
N TRP A 69 14.27 1.34 1.51
CA TRP A 69 13.34 0.99 0.45
C TRP A 69 13.81 1.47 -0.93
N ALA A 70 14.18 2.75 -1.04
CA ALA A 70 14.70 3.34 -2.27
C ALA A 70 15.99 2.66 -2.73
N ALA A 71 16.92 2.40 -1.81
CA ALA A 71 18.17 1.71 -2.09
C ALA A 71 17.91 0.28 -2.59
N ALA A 72 17.01 -0.47 -1.94
CA ALA A 72 16.65 -1.83 -2.37
C ALA A 72 16.01 -1.85 -3.78
N TRP A 73 15.13 -0.89 -4.09
CA TRP A 73 14.55 -0.76 -5.43
C TRP A 73 15.58 -0.36 -6.49
N LEU A 74 16.47 0.55 -6.18
CA LEU A 74 17.58 0.91 -7.07
C LEU A 74 18.51 -0.27 -7.31
N PHE A 75 18.81 -1.07 -6.29
CA PHE A 75 19.56 -2.31 -6.49
C PHE A 75 18.82 -3.25 -7.44
N LYS A 76 17.52 -3.48 -7.22
CA LYS A 76 16.70 -4.32 -8.11
C LYS A 76 16.68 -3.80 -9.56
N ALA A 77 16.66 -2.49 -9.76
CA ALA A 77 16.62 -1.86 -11.08
C ALA A 77 17.97 -1.86 -11.82
N THR A 78 19.09 -1.82 -11.08
CA THR A 78 20.43 -1.51 -11.64
C THR A 78 21.44 -2.64 -11.51
N ASN A 79 21.24 -3.53 -10.54
CA ASN A 79 22.20 -4.54 -10.10
C ASN A 79 23.56 -3.95 -9.62
N GLU A 80 23.60 -2.67 -9.23
CA GLU A 80 24.82 -2.03 -8.69
C GLU A 80 24.95 -2.30 -7.18
N SER A 81 26.06 -2.93 -6.77
CA SER A 81 26.28 -3.39 -5.38
C SER A 81 26.15 -2.26 -4.36
N LYS A 82 26.57 -1.04 -4.70
CA LYS A 82 26.49 0.14 -3.82
C LYS A 82 25.08 0.37 -3.25
N TYR A 83 24.03 0.09 -4.04
CA TYR A 83 22.65 0.29 -3.56
C TYR A 83 22.19 -0.85 -2.65
N LEU A 84 22.73 -2.06 -2.84
CA LEU A 84 22.51 -3.14 -1.89
C LEU A 84 23.23 -2.82 -0.57
N GLU A 85 24.49 -2.43 -0.63
CA GLU A 85 25.30 -2.02 0.53
C GLU A 85 24.61 -0.89 1.32
N ASP A 86 24.09 0.13 0.61
CA ASP A 86 23.29 1.19 1.20
C ASP A 86 22.00 0.66 1.87
N ALA A 87 21.26 -0.22 1.19
CA ALA A 87 20.02 -0.77 1.73
C ALA A 87 20.24 -1.55 3.02
N GLU A 88 21.29 -2.39 3.05
CA GLU A 88 21.68 -3.15 4.24
C GLU A 88 22.20 -2.23 5.35
N HIS A 89 22.97 -1.19 4.99
CA HIS A 89 23.42 -0.18 5.94
C HIS A 89 22.24 0.54 6.60
N HIS A 90 21.28 1.06 5.83
CA HIS A 90 20.10 1.75 6.36
C HIS A 90 19.24 0.79 7.20
N TYR A 91 19.09 -0.46 6.76
CA TYR A 91 18.37 -1.49 7.52
C TYR A 91 18.94 -1.68 8.93
N GLN A 92 20.27 -1.76 9.04
CA GLN A 92 20.96 -1.91 10.33
C GLN A 92 20.95 -0.60 11.14
N TYR A 93 21.29 0.53 10.50
CA TYR A 93 21.44 1.83 11.14
C TYR A 93 20.12 2.36 11.72
N PHE A 94 19.00 2.16 11.02
CA PHE A 94 17.67 2.58 11.47
C PHE A 94 16.91 1.45 12.20
N HIS A 95 17.57 0.35 12.53
CA HIS A 95 17.00 -0.76 13.31
C HIS A 95 15.72 -1.37 12.70
N LEU A 96 15.69 -1.54 11.37
CA LEU A 96 14.52 -2.02 10.62
C LEU A 96 14.27 -3.54 10.75
N LYS A 97 14.99 -4.22 11.64
CA LYS A 97 14.86 -5.65 11.91
C LYS A 97 13.61 -6.02 12.68
N GLU A 98 13.12 -5.08 13.51
CA GLU A 98 11.95 -5.33 14.33
C GLU A 98 10.71 -5.58 13.46
N ARG A 99 9.84 -6.47 13.93
CA ARG A 99 8.65 -6.89 13.18
C ARG A 99 7.64 -5.74 13.17
N PRO A 100 7.32 -5.14 12.00
CA PRO A 100 6.26 -4.14 11.91
C PRO A 100 4.87 -4.81 12.04
N ASN A 101 3.85 -4.01 12.29
CA ASN A 101 2.45 -4.47 12.30
C ASN A 101 1.69 -4.13 11.00
N GLU A 102 2.29 -3.33 10.11
CA GLU A 102 1.65 -2.80 8.92
C GLU A 102 2.65 -2.55 7.78
N PHE A 103 2.09 -2.33 6.59
CA PHE A 103 2.76 -1.73 5.44
C PHE A 103 1.84 -0.63 4.93
N PHE A 104 2.32 0.61 4.91
CA PHE A 104 1.48 1.78 4.68
C PHE A 104 2.28 2.95 4.10
N TYR A 105 1.63 4.04 3.68
CA TYR A 105 2.30 5.15 2.99
C TYR A 105 3.47 5.76 3.80
N ASN A 106 3.44 5.63 5.13
CA ASN A 106 4.43 6.18 6.07
C ASN A 106 5.30 5.10 6.74
N LYS A 107 5.17 3.82 6.32
CA LYS A 107 5.82 2.66 6.94
C LYS A 107 6.21 1.62 5.90
N LYS A 108 7.48 1.57 5.52
CA LYS A 108 8.06 0.66 4.51
C LYS A 108 8.78 -0.54 5.09
N VAL A 109 8.99 -0.62 6.41
CA VAL A 109 9.77 -1.69 7.07
C VAL A 109 9.42 -3.09 6.56
N ALA A 110 8.13 -3.43 6.48
CA ALA A 110 7.68 -4.75 6.00
C ALA A 110 8.04 -4.97 4.51
N GLY A 111 7.90 -3.93 3.68
CA GLY A 111 8.28 -3.95 2.28
C GLY A 111 9.79 -4.13 2.10
N VAL A 112 10.61 -3.42 2.88
CA VAL A 112 12.08 -3.56 2.90
C VAL A 112 12.48 -4.99 3.27
N GLN A 113 11.90 -5.56 4.34
CA GLN A 113 12.18 -6.93 4.78
C GLN A 113 11.85 -7.96 3.69
N VAL A 114 10.68 -7.85 3.06
CA VAL A 114 10.29 -8.73 1.94
C VAL A 114 11.24 -8.55 0.76
N LEU A 115 11.49 -7.31 0.32
CA LEU A 115 12.28 -7.02 -0.86
C LEU A 115 13.75 -7.45 -0.70
N LEU A 116 14.38 -7.17 0.44
CA LEU A 116 15.73 -7.65 0.74
C LEU A 116 15.78 -9.19 0.85
N GLY A 117 14.78 -9.82 1.45
CA GLY A 117 14.67 -11.28 1.52
C GLY A 117 14.58 -11.94 0.15
N GLN A 118 13.89 -11.30 -0.80
CA GLN A 118 13.80 -11.72 -2.21
C GLN A 118 15.11 -11.50 -2.98
N LEU A 119 15.74 -10.34 -2.79
CA LEU A 119 16.92 -9.92 -3.56
C LEU A 119 18.20 -10.65 -3.12
N THR A 120 18.34 -10.94 -1.83
CA THR A 120 19.60 -11.45 -1.25
C THR A 120 19.54 -12.93 -0.89
N GLY A 121 18.35 -13.47 -0.63
CA GLY A 121 18.18 -14.82 -0.10
C GLY A 121 18.67 -15.00 1.35
N GLN A 122 19.12 -13.94 2.04
CA GLN A 122 19.69 -14.05 3.37
C GLN A 122 18.63 -14.38 4.42
N PHE A 123 18.98 -15.28 5.35
CA PHE A 123 18.07 -15.78 6.37
C PHE A 123 17.50 -14.67 7.26
N GLU A 124 18.28 -13.63 7.57
CA GLU A 124 17.84 -12.53 8.42
C GLU A 124 16.60 -11.81 7.86
N TYR A 125 16.66 -11.34 6.61
CA TYR A 125 15.56 -10.63 5.98
C TYR A 125 14.38 -11.56 5.69
N GLN A 126 14.65 -12.80 5.26
CA GLN A 126 13.60 -13.79 5.03
C GLN A 126 12.85 -14.13 6.31
N ASN A 127 13.54 -14.26 7.44
CA ASN A 127 12.92 -14.53 8.73
C ASN A 127 12.14 -13.32 9.26
N ALA A 128 12.60 -12.09 9.01
CA ALA A 128 11.85 -10.88 9.35
C ALA A 128 10.54 -10.78 8.53
N ALA A 129 10.62 -10.98 7.22
CA ALA A 129 9.45 -11.05 6.33
C ALA A 129 8.47 -12.17 6.74
N ARG A 130 9.00 -13.35 7.11
CA ARG A 130 8.21 -14.46 7.69
C ARG A 130 7.45 -14.02 8.93
N ALA A 131 8.16 -13.41 9.87
CA ALA A 131 7.60 -13.01 11.15
C ALA A 131 6.44 -12.02 10.97
N PHE A 132 6.58 -11.07 10.02
CA PHE A 132 5.51 -10.14 9.65
C PHE A 132 4.25 -10.86 9.13
N CYS A 133 4.39 -11.75 8.14
CA CYS A 133 3.25 -12.45 7.56
C CYS A 133 2.63 -13.47 8.52
N ASP A 134 3.44 -14.24 9.25
CA ASP A 134 2.95 -15.20 10.25
C ASP A 134 2.17 -14.51 11.36
N PHE A 135 2.65 -13.37 11.86
CA PHE A 135 1.90 -12.58 12.84
C PHE A 135 0.58 -12.06 12.26
N SER A 136 0.63 -11.48 11.07
CA SER A 136 -0.56 -10.95 10.37
C SER A 136 -1.65 -12.01 10.18
N ILE A 137 -1.24 -13.26 9.93
CA ILE A 137 -2.17 -14.37 9.69
C ILE A 137 -2.63 -15.01 11.00
N LYS A 138 -1.78 -15.14 12.02
CA LYS A 138 -2.07 -15.99 13.18
C LYS A 138 -2.51 -15.20 14.41
N GLN A 139 -2.05 -13.95 14.55
CA GLN A 139 -2.12 -13.22 15.81
C GLN A 139 -2.75 -11.83 15.68
N GLN A 140 -2.67 -11.19 14.52
CA GLN A 140 -3.24 -9.86 14.32
C GLN A 140 -4.75 -9.85 14.62
N LYS A 141 -5.20 -8.76 15.26
CA LYS A 141 -6.60 -8.55 15.62
C LYS A 141 -7.50 -8.66 14.39
N ARG A 142 -8.66 -9.27 14.58
CA ARG A 142 -9.70 -9.38 13.55
C ARG A 142 -11.03 -8.89 14.04
N THR A 143 -11.84 -8.41 13.09
CA THR A 143 -13.27 -8.23 13.31
C THR A 143 -13.98 -9.59 13.45
N PRO A 144 -15.20 -9.65 14.00
CA PRO A 144 -15.99 -10.88 14.07
C PRO A 144 -16.13 -11.65 12.75
N LYS A 145 -16.16 -10.95 11.61
CA LYS A 145 -16.23 -11.56 10.26
C LYS A 145 -14.87 -11.82 9.60
N GLY A 146 -13.76 -11.63 10.33
CA GLY A 146 -12.43 -12.10 9.91
C GLY A 146 -11.56 -11.10 9.12
N LEU A 147 -11.98 -9.84 9.02
CA LEU A 147 -11.13 -8.76 8.49
C LEU A 147 -10.00 -8.47 9.47
N VAL A 148 -8.76 -8.39 8.98
CA VAL A 148 -7.62 -7.87 9.76
C VAL A 148 -7.87 -6.39 10.11
N TYR A 149 -7.79 -6.07 11.40
CA TYR A 149 -8.07 -4.73 11.92
C TYR A 149 -6.81 -4.13 12.56
N ILE A 150 -6.18 -3.20 11.85
CA ILE A 150 -4.94 -2.52 12.28
C ILE A 150 -5.25 -1.12 12.81
N ASP A 151 -5.85 -0.29 11.97
CA ASP A 151 -6.27 1.07 12.31
C ASP A 151 -7.72 1.30 11.87
N LYS A 152 -8.37 2.30 12.49
CA LYS A 152 -9.73 2.73 12.17
C LYS A 152 -9.76 3.58 10.90
N PHE A 153 -8.72 4.33 10.62
CA PHE A 153 -8.55 5.06 9.37
C PHE A 153 -7.88 4.13 8.36
N GLY A 154 -8.52 3.91 7.21
CA GLY A 154 -7.97 3.03 6.18
C GLY A 154 -7.96 1.56 6.55
N THR A 155 -8.91 1.08 7.36
CA THR A 155 -8.98 -0.31 7.82
C THR A 155 -8.80 -1.33 6.69
N LEU A 156 -9.50 -1.14 5.55
CA LEU A 156 -9.39 -2.03 4.40
C LEU A 156 -8.07 -1.85 3.65
N CYS A 157 -7.50 -0.64 3.60
CA CYS A 157 -6.18 -0.38 3.03
C CYS A 157 -5.10 -1.17 3.77
N HIS A 158 -5.07 -1.08 5.10
CA HIS A 158 -4.08 -1.82 5.89
C HIS A 158 -4.20 -3.33 5.66
N ALA A 159 -5.41 -3.89 5.65
CA ALA A 159 -5.63 -5.31 5.36
C ALA A 159 -5.20 -5.68 3.93
N ALA A 160 -5.45 -4.81 2.94
CA ALA A 160 -5.07 -5.03 1.55
C ALA A 160 -3.54 -4.98 1.35
N ASN A 161 -2.85 -4.06 2.02
CA ASN A 161 -1.41 -3.91 1.95
C ASN A 161 -0.70 -5.13 2.56
N VAL A 162 -1.18 -5.63 3.70
CA VAL A 162 -0.68 -6.87 4.31
C VAL A 162 -0.94 -8.07 3.39
N ALA A 163 -2.14 -8.17 2.80
CA ALA A 163 -2.45 -9.22 1.83
C ALA A 163 -1.51 -9.19 0.61
N PHE A 164 -1.22 -8.00 0.07
CA PHE A 164 -0.27 -7.82 -1.02
C PHE A 164 1.14 -8.28 -0.65
N LEU A 165 1.70 -7.82 0.48
CA LEU A 165 3.04 -8.23 0.89
C LEU A 165 3.14 -9.73 1.15
N CYS A 166 2.12 -10.36 1.74
CA CYS A 166 2.15 -11.80 1.95
C CYS A 166 2.01 -12.59 0.65
N LEU A 167 1.35 -12.05 -0.39
CA LEU A 167 1.42 -12.61 -1.74
C LEU A 167 2.84 -12.52 -2.32
N GLN A 168 3.52 -11.38 -2.17
CA GLN A 168 4.93 -11.23 -2.60
C GLN A 168 5.85 -12.21 -1.87
N ALA A 169 5.65 -12.40 -0.55
CA ALA A 169 6.39 -13.39 0.23
C ALA A 169 6.10 -14.83 -0.21
N ALA A 170 4.85 -15.13 -0.62
CA ALA A 170 4.44 -16.47 -1.04
C ALA A 170 5.14 -16.97 -2.32
N ASP A 171 5.72 -16.08 -3.11
CA ASP A 171 6.52 -16.48 -4.29
C ASP A 171 7.89 -17.08 -3.91
N TYR A 172 8.27 -16.97 -2.64
CA TYR A 172 9.53 -17.47 -2.11
C TYR A 172 9.26 -18.39 -0.91
N SER A 173 9.31 -19.71 -1.14
CA SER A 173 9.07 -20.72 -0.09
C SER A 173 10.08 -20.66 1.07
N SER A 174 11.21 -19.98 0.88
CA SER A 174 12.18 -19.67 1.94
C SER A 174 11.66 -18.62 2.93
N ILE A 175 10.76 -17.72 2.52
CA ILE A 175 10.17 -16.72 3.40
C ILE A 175 9.08 -17.34 4.25
N GLY A 176 8.16 -18.14 3.72
CA GLY A 176 7.09 -18.70 4.54
C GLY A 176 6.26 -19.73 3.81
N ASN A 177 5.13 -20.14 4.41
CA ASN A 177 4.21 -21.09 3.79
C ASN A 177 3.39 -20.41 2.68
N PRO A 178 3.65 -20.70 1.38
CA PRO A 178 2.96 -20.02 0.29
C PRO A 178 1.45 -20.27 0.28
N VAL A 179 1.00 -21.44 0.75
CA VAL A 179 -0.40 -21.82 0.74
C VAL A 179 -1.17 -20.99 1.76
N GLU A 180 -0.67 -20.89 3.00
CA GLU A 180 -1.28 -20.07 4.05
C GLU A 180 -1.35 -18.59 3.63
N TYR A 181 -0.27 -18.06 3.04
CA TYR A 181 -0.18 -16.65 2.67
C TYR A 181 -1.14 -16.29 1.54
N ARG A 182 -1.26 -17.16 0.53
CA ARG A 182 -2.20 -16.98 -0.59
C ARG A 182 -3.66 -17.11 -0.16
N GLU A 183 -3.99 -18.07 0.70
CA GLU A 183 -5.34 -18.21 1.23
C GLU A 183 -5.72 -17.03 2.14
N PHE A 184 -4.81 -16.55 2.97
CA PHE A 184 -5.02 -15.34 3.75
C PHE A 184 -5.32 -14.13 2.85
N ALA A 185 -4.50 -13.88 1.83
CA ALA A 185 -4.72 -12.75 0.93
C ALA A 185 -6.06 -12.85 0.21
N LYS A 186 -6.44 -14.05 -0.24
CA LYS A 186 -7.76 -14.32 -0.83
C LYS A 186 -8.89 -14.02 0.15
N GLN A 187 -8.77 -14.39 1.43
CA GLN A 187 -9.79 -14.09 2.44
C GLN A 187 -9.98 -12.58 2.64
N GLN A 188 -8.88 -11.81 2.76
CA GLN A 188 -8.97 -10.36 2.96
C GLN A 188 -9.58 -9.65 1.74
N ILE A 189 -9.16 -10.03 0.53
CA ILE A 189 -9.75 -9.50 -0.72
C ILE A 189 -11.22 -9.93 -0.85
N HIS A 190 -11.55 -11.18 -0.49
CA HIS A 190 -12.94 -11.65 -0.53
C HIS A 190 -13.83 -10.85 0.42
N TYR A 191 -13.36 -10.52 1.63
CA TYR A 191 -14.07 -9.63 2.56
C TYR A 191 -14.43 -8.30 1.90
N MET A 192 -13.44 -7.63 1.29
CA MET A 192 -13.60 -6.32 0.62
C MET A 192 -14.61 -6.38 -0.53
N LEU A 193 -14.65 -7.50 -1.25
CA LEU A 193 -15.53 -7.71 -2.42
C LEU A 193 -16.94 -8.20 -2.08
N GLY A 194 -17.25 -8.53 -0.82
CA GLY A 194 -18.58 -9.02 -0.46
C GLY A 194 -18.64 -10.00 0.70
N GLY A 195 -17.53 -10.67 1.04
CA GLY A 195 -17.47 -11.70 2.08
C GLY A 195 -17.87 -11.20 3.47
N GLY A 196 -17.75 -9.90 3.72
CA GLY A 196 -18.24 -9.25 4.95
C GLY A 196 -19.77 -9.01 5.00
N GLY A 197 -20.52 -9.42 3.97
CA GLY A 197 -21.96 -9.21 3.83
C GLY A 197 -22.37 -8.01 2.95
N ARG A 198 -21.39 -7.24 2.47
CA ARG A 198 -21.53 -6.20 1.44
C ARG A 198 -20.18 -5.97 0.75
N SER A 199 -20.21 -5.36 -0.42
CA SER A 199 -19.02 -4.83 -1.06
C SER A 199 -18.57 -3.54 -0.39
N TYR A 200 -17.26 -3.34 -0.27
CA TYR A 200 -16.64 -2.09 0.14
C TYR A 200 -15.96 -1.37 -1.03
N VAL A 201 -16.19 -1.84 -2.25
CA VAL A 201 -15.66 -1.25 -3.49
C VAL A 201 -16.80 -0.51 -4.18
N VAL A 202 -16.62 0.80 -4.37
CA VAL A 202 -17.63 1.67 -4.98
C VAL A 202 -17.96 1.16 -6.39
N GLY A 203 -19.26 1.04 -6.68
CA GLY A 203 -19.77 0.61 -7.98
C GLY A 203 -19.61 -0.89 -8.28
N TRP A 204 -19.23 -1.72 -7.30
CA TRP A 204 -19.00 -3.15 -7.51
C TRP A 204 -19.75 -4.04 -6.50
N GLY A 205 -20.28 -5.17 -6.95
CA GLY A 205 -20.81 -6.22 -6.06
C GLY A 205 -22.13 -5.87 -5.36
N PHE A 206 -22.41 -6.58 -4.27
CA PHE A 206 -23.67 -6.44 -3.53
C PHE A 206 -23.62 -5.29 -2.52
N ASN A 207 -24.57 -4.37 -2.59
CA ASN A 207 -24.72 -3.21 -1.69
C ASN A 207 -23.42 -2.41 -1.48
N PRO A 208 -22.77 -1.92 -2.56
CA PRO A 208 -21.55 -1.12 -2.47
C PRO A 208 -21.78 0.23 -1.79
N PRO A 209 -20.71 0.91 -1.32
CA PRO A 209 -20.81 2.29 -0.86
C PRO A 209 -21.26 3.21 -1.99
N GLN A 210 -22.19 4.10 -1.67
CA GLN A 210 -22.81 5.05 -2.59
C GLN A 210 -22.51 6.50 -2.23
N GLN A 211 -21.97 6.76 -1.04
CA GLN A 211 -21.62 8.10 -0.57
C GLN A 211 -20.13 8.18 -0.15
N PRO A 212 -19.16 7.83 -1.02
CA PRO A 212 -17.75 8.02 -0.69
C PRO A 212 -17.45 9.51 -0.47
N HIS A 213 -16.57 9.82 0.48
CA HIS A 213 -16.09 11.17 0.78
C HIS A 213 -15.18 11.65 -0.36
N HIS A 214 -15.78 12.08 -1.47
CA HIS A 214 -15.05 12.46 -2.69
C HIS A 214 -15.80 13.53 -3.48
N ALA A 215 -15.24 14.74 -3.47
CA ALA A 215 -15.92 15.95 -3.96
C ALA A 215 -16.32 15.88 -5.45
N PRO A 216 -15.46 15.45 -6.40
CA PRO A 216 -15.88 15.35 -7.80
C PRO A 216 -17.05 14.40 -8.01
N SER A 217 -17.10 13.29 -7.26
CA SER A 217 -18.18 12.32 -7.42
C SER A 217 -19.49 12.75 -6.78
N SER A 218 -19.44 13.61 -5.76
CA SER A 218 -20.65 14.17 -5.16
C SER A 218 -21.29 15.26 -6.02
N CYS A 219 -20.56 15.83 -6.98
CA CYS A 219 -21.11 16.87 -7.86
C CYS A 219 -22.16 16.33 -8.85
N PRO A 220 -23.24 17.09 -9.11
CA PRO A 220 -24.19 16.77 -10.18
C PRO A 220 -23.54 16.91 -11.57
N ASN A 221 -24.24 16.44 -12.61
CA ASN A 221 -23.83 16.67 -13.99
C ASN A 221 -23.80 18.17 -14.31
N LEU A 222 -22.83 18.58 -15.11
CA LEU A 222 -22.78 19.93 -15.67
C LEU A 222 -24.06 20.21 -16.49
N PRO A 223 -24.55 21.46 -16.48
CA PRO A 223 -23.95 22.67 -15.90
C PRO A 223 -24.41 22.99 -14.46
N ALA A 224 -25.02 22.04 -13.74
CA ALA A 224 -25.51 22.31 -12.39
C ALA A 224 -24.35 22.72 -11.45
N PRO A 225 -24.56 23.71 -10.55
CA PRO A 225 -23.51 24.15 -9.64
C PRO A 225 -23.16 23.04 -8.64
N CYS A 226 -21.89 23.01 -8.22
CA CYS A 226 -21.40 22.11 -7.18
C CYS A 226 -20.72 22.91 -6.07
N GLY A 227 -20.91 22.53 -4.81
CA GLY A 227 -20.30 23.20 -3.66
C GLY A 227 -20.56 22.47 -2.35
N TRP A 228 -20.37 23.16 -1.22
CA TRP A 228 -20.55 22.58 0.12
C TRP A 228 -21.90 21.89 0.39
N PRO A 229 -23.05 22.29 -0.19
CA PRO A 229 -24.30 21.56 -0.02
C PRO A 229 -24.28 20.11 -0.56
N GLU A 230 -23.31 19.76 -1.41
CA GLU A 230 -23.10 18.37 -1.86
C GLU A 230 -22.56 17.48 -0.76
N LEU A 231 -21.73 18.03 0.15
CA LEU A 231 -21.09 17.27 1.22
C LEU A 231 -22.14 16.60 2.13
N THR A 232 -23.13 17.38 2.57
CA THR A 232 -24.15 16.98 3.55
C THR A 232 -25.40 16.33 2.92
N ARG A 233 -25.42 16.17 1.59
CA ARG A 233 -26.57 15.60 0.89
C ARG A 233 -26.74 14.11 1.21
N LYS A 234 -27.91 13.70 1.65
CA LYS A 234 -28.19 12.29 2.02
C LYS A 234 -28.36 11.33 0.83
N ALA A 235 -28.45 11.85 -0.38
CA ALA A 235 -28.55 11.04 -1.59
C ALA A 235 -27.18 10.43 -1.95
N PRO A 236 -27.16 9.30 -2.68
CA PRO A 236 -25.97 8.79 -3.35
C PRO A 236 -25.20 9.87 -4.12
N ASN A 237 -23.89 9.69 -4.24
CA ASN A 237 -23.07 10.50 -5.14
C ASN A 237 -23.62 10.37 -6.58
N PRO A 238 -23.87 11.50 -7.29
CA PRO A 238 -24.40 11.45 -8.65
C PRO A 238 -23.47 10.74 -9.63
N GLN A 239 -22.15 10.82 -9.42
CA GLN A 239 -21.16 10.09 -10.20
C GLN A 239 -20.67 8.88 -9.42
N ILE A 240 -20.66 7.71 -10.06
CA ILE A 240 -20.12 6.50 -9.45
C ILE A 240 -18.60 6.52 -9.58
N LEU A 241 -17.90 6.54 -8.44
CA LEU A 241 -16.44 6.46 -8.39
C LEU A 241 -15.98 5.00 -8.48
N TYR A 242 -16.13 4.38 -9.66
CA TYR A 242 -15.87 2.96 -9.85
C TYR A 242 -14.49 2.52 -9.35
N GLY A 243 -14.48 1.43 -8.58
CA GLY A 243 -13.25 0.76 -8.14
C GLY A 243 -12.59 1.35 -6.89
N ALA A 244 -13.07 2.48 -6.37
CA ALA A 244 -12.54 3.05 -5.14
C ALA A 244 -12.82 2.14 -3.93
N LEU A 245 -11.77 1.82 -3.18
CA LEU A 245 -11.88 1.12 -1.91
C LEU A 245 -12.07 2.16 -0.81
N VAL A 246 -13.18 2.08 -0.07
CA VAL A 246 -13.42 2.99 1.07
C VAL A 246 -12.56 2.61 2.28
N SER A 247 -12.41 3.51 3.25
CA SER A 247 -11.69 3.26 4.51
C SER A 247 -12.12 1.95 5.17
N GLY A 248 -13.43 1.72 5.31
CA GLY A 248 -13.97 0.44 5.74
C GLY A 248 -14.79 0.46 7.03
N PRO A 249 -15.14 -0.73 7.55
CA PRO A 249 -15.95 -0.88 8.74
C PRO A 249 -15.16 -0.66 10.04
N ASP A 250 -15.88 -0.50 11.15
CA ASP A 250 -15.29 -0.55 12.49
C ASP A 250 -14.90 -1.98 12.92
N GLU A 251 -14.32 -2.10 14.12
CA GLU A 251 -13.86 -3.37 14.69
C GLU A 251 -14.97 -4.43 14.88
N ALA A 252 -16.24 -4.02 14.82
CA ALA A 252 -17.41 -4.88 14.95
C ALA A 252 -18.14 -5.12 13.62
N ASP A 253 -17.46 -4.88 12.49
CA ASP A 253 -17.99 -5.00 11.12
C ASP A 253 -19.15 -4.04 10.80
N LYS A 254 -19.30 -2.93 11.53
CA LYS A 254 -20.31 -1.92 11.24
C LYS A 254 -19.74 -0.86 10.31
N PHE A 255 -20.53 -0.48 9.30
CA PHE A 255 -20.13 0.52 8.31
C PHE A 255 -21.28 1.48 8.04
N ARG A 256 -20.94 2.77 8.00
CA ARG A 256 -21.87 3.87 7.77
C ARG A 256 -21.54 4.51 6.42
N ASP A 257 -22.47 4.40 5.48
CA ASP A 257 -22.32 4.97 4.14
C ASP A 257 -22.80 6.43 4.12
N HIS A 258 -22.07 7.28 4.85
CA HIS A 258 -22.35 8.70 4.95
C HIS A 258 -21.11 9.48 4.50
N ARG A 259 -21.29 10.40 3.55
CA ARG A 259 -20.19 11.16 2.95
C ARG A 259 -19.38 11.97 3.95
N GLU A 260 -20.01 12.45 5.02
CA GLU A 260 -19.34 13.22 6.08
C GLU A 260 -18.54 12.32 7.03
N ASP A 261 -18.88 11.04 7.12
CA ASP A 261 -18.23 10.07 8.00
C ASP A 261 -16.97 9.51 7.33
N TYR A 262 -15.99 10.38 7.02
CA TYR A 262 -14.76 10.05 6.28
C TYR A 262 -13.99 8.87 6.90
N VAL A 263 -14.08 8.69 8.22
CA VAL A 263 -13.55 7.50 8.92
C VAL A 263 -13.97 6.17 8.27
N TYR A 264 -15.18 6.10 7.70
CA TYR A 264 -15.66 4.92 6.97
C TYR A 264 -15.59 5.10 5.45
N THR A 265 -15.90 6.29 4.95
CA THR A 265 -16.18 6.54 3.52
C THR A 265 -15.06 7.24 2.75
N GLU A 266 -13.95 7.57 3.40
CA GLU A 266 -12.76 8.13 2.75
C GLU A 266 -12.21 7.18 1.69
N VAL A 267 -11.70 7.78 0.61
CA VAL A 267 -11.09 7.09 -0.53
C VAL A 267 -9.82 7.85 -0.91
N THR A 268 -8.73 7.13 -1.12
CA THR A 268 -7.42 7.72 -1.45
C THR A 268 -6.66 6.84 -2.45
N LEU A 269 -5.57 7.37 -3.00
CA LEU A 269 -4.69 6.62 -3.90
C LEU A 269 -4.03 5.44 -3.17
N ASP A 270 -3.55 5.65 -1.94
CA ASP A 270 -2.87 4.63 -1.16
C ASP A 270 -3.80 3.47 -0.75
N TYR A 271 -5.11 3.74 -0.53
CA TYR A 271 -6.10 2.70 -0.23
C TYR A 271 -6.24 1.68 -1.36
N ASN A 272 -6.09 2.15 -2.60
CA ASN A 272 -6.24 1.30 -3.78
C ASN A 272 -4.93 0.61 -4.20
N ALA A 273 -3.76 1.08 -3.75
CA ALA A 273 -2.46 0.59 -4.22
C ALA A 273 -2.21 -0.89 -3.89
N GLY A 274 -2.22 -1.25 -2.60
CA GLY A 274 -2.08 -2.65 -2.17
C GLY A 274 -3.26 -3.52 -2.62
N PHE A 275 -4.48 -2.98 -2.61
CA PHE A 275 -5.68 -3.68 -3.06
C PHE A 275 -5.60 -4.12 -4.52
N THR A 276 -5.25 -3.20 -5.42
CA THR A 276 -5.10 -3.48 -6.86
C THR A 276 -3.96 -4.46 -7.10
N SER A 277 -2.84 -4.31 -6.37
CA SER A 277 -1.69 -5.20 -6.49
C SER A 277 -1.99 -6.62 -6.01
N ALA A 278 -2.75 -6.76 -4.92
CA ALA A 278 -3.20 -8.06 -4.41
C ALA A 278 -4.20 -8.73 -5.37
N LEU A 279 -5.14 -7.96 -5.96
CA LEU A 279 -6.04 -8.48 -7.00
C LEU A 279 -5.24 -9.04 -8.20
N ALA A 280 -4.26 -8.29 -8.69
CA ALA A 280 -3.39 -8.74 -9.78
C ALA A 280 -2.64 -10.03 -9.42
N GLY A 281 -2.07 -10.13 -8.21
CA GLY A 281 -1.41 -11.33 -7.72
C GLY A 281 -2.35 -12.54 -7.65
N LEU A 282 -3.56 -12.38 -7.12
CA LEU A 282 -4.55 -13.46 -7.05
C LEU A 282 -5.02 -13.90 -8.44
N LEU A 283 -5.22 -12.97 -9.38
CA LEU A 283 -5.56 -13.28 -10.77
C LEU A 283 -4.45 -14.07 -11.45
N GLN A 284 -3.18 -13.70 -11.25
CA GLN A 284 -2.05 -14.43 -11.80
C GLN A 284 -2.04 -15.90 -11.32
N LEU A 285 -2.33 -16.14 -10.03
CA LEU A 285 -2.44 -17.49 -9.48
C LEU A 285 -3.59 -18.30 -10.09
N HIS A 286 -4.70 -17.64 -10.42
CA HIS A 286 -5.82 -18.29 -11.12
C HIS A 286 -5.46 -18.67 -12.55
N VAL A 287 -4.77 -17.79 -13.28
CA VAL A 287 -4.35 -18.05 -14.66
C VAL A 287 -3.33 -19.18 -14.72
N LYS A 288 -2.32 -19.19 -13.84
CA LYS A 288 -1.28 -20.25 -13.80
C LYS A 288 -1.81 -21.65 -13.44
N ARG A 289 -3.01 -21.75 -12.87
CA ARG A 289 -3.66 -23.03 -12.51
C ARG A 289 -4.50 -23.62 -13.66
N LYS A 290 -4.78 -22.85 -14.70
CA LYS A 290 -5.43 -23.31 -15.93
C LYS A 290 -4.38 -23.69 -16.96
#